data_AF-A0A4U0TUY0-F1
#
_entry.id   AF-A0A4U0TUY0-F1
#
_cell.length_a   1.000
_cell.length_b   1.000
_cell.length_c   1.000
_cell.angle_alpha   90.00
_cell.angle_beta   90.00
_cell.angle_gamma   90.00
#
_symmetry.space_group_name_H-M   'P 1'
#
loop_
_entity.id
_entity.type
_entity.pdbx_description
1 polymer ?
#
loop_
_entity_poly.entity_id
_entity_poly.type
_entity_poly.pdbx_seq_one_letter_code
_entity_poly.pdbx_strand_id
1 'polypeptide(L)'
;YGDPESNVITLDSPPWVRVNGATIPHPKPFEELLNKRQSSGATGLQVDLGYQVYQGVANSTTGLNTFKGIRFASPPTGSLRWQAPQPPIMNRSAVAQANTYQSSCPQSPDSSGKPINTTLDFASEDCLFLN
;
A
#
# COMPACT_ATOMS: atom_id res chain seq x y z
N TYR A 1 -19.86 -17.85 40.53
CA TYR A 1 -20.63 -18.10 39.29
C TYR A 1 -20.67 -16.77 38.53
N GLY A 2 -19.63 -16.29 37.85
CA GLY A 2 -18.46 -16.95 37.30
C GLY A 2 -18.61 -17.18 35.80
N ASP A 3 -18.99 -16.16 35.03
CA ASP A 3 -18.85 -16.17 33.56
C ASP A 3 -17.64 -15.32 33.16
N PRO A 4 -16.52 -15.95 32.73
CA PRO A 4 -15.28 -15.25 32.36
C PRO A 4 -15.21 -14.95 30.84
N GLU A 5 -16.31 -14.55 30.20
CA GLU A 5 -16.37 -14.38 28.73
C GLU A 5 -16.67 -12.95 28.24
N SER A 6 -16.34 -11.90 29.00
CA SER A 6 -16.48 -10.52 28.51
C SER A 6 -15.27 -9.98 27.74
N ASN A 7 -14.24 -10.79 27.48
CA ASN A 7 -13.00 -10.32 26.84
C ASN A 7 -12.86 -10.69 25.36
N VAL A 8 -13.88 -11.28 24.73
CA VAL A 8 -13.86 -11.56 23.30
C VAL A 8 -14.54 -10.42 22.56
N ILE A 9 -13.75 -9.40 22.23
CA ILE A 9 -14.14 -8.35 21.27
C ILE A 9 -14.13 -9.02 19.89
N THR A 10 -15.32 -9.29 19.36
CA THR A 10 -15.52 -9.69 17.95
C THR A 10 -15.69 -8.44 17.09
N LEU A 11 -15.51 -8.53 15.77
CA LEU A 11 -15.60 -7.40 14.83
C LEU A 11 -16.94 -6.64 14.83
N ASP A 12 -17.99 -7.19 15.45
CA ASP A 12 -19.29 -6.55 15.67
C ASP A 12 -19.40 -5.82 17.03
N SER A 13 -18.31 -5.77 17.80
CA SER A 13 -18.28 -5.12 19.11
C SER A 13 -18.27 -3.60 18.92
N PRO A 14 -19.15 -2.86 19.60
CA PRO A 14 -19.16 -1.42 19.53
C PRO A 14 -17.82 -0.83 20.02
N PRO A 15 -17.40 0.36 19.56
CA PRO A 15 -16.13 0.97 19.95
C PRO A 15 -16.07 1.44 21.42
N TRP A 16 -17.06 1.09 22.25
CA TRP A 16 -17.19 1.43 23.67
C TRP A 16 -17.35 0.18 24.54
N VAL A 17 -16.70 0.19 25.71
CA VAL A 17 -16.91 -0.81 26.79
C VAL A 17 -17.91 -0.25 27.78
N ARG A 18 -18.77 -1.11 28.34
CA ARG A 18 -19.59 -0.75 29.49
C ARG A 18 -18.87 -1.13 30.79
N VAL A 19 -18.54 -0.12 31.60
CA VAL A 19 -17.97 -0.30 32.94
C VAL A 19 -18.88 0.38 33.94
N ASN A 20 -19.43 -0.36 34.91
CA ASN A 20 -20.37 0.17 35.92
C ASN A 20 -21.55 0.95 35.33
N GLY A 21 -22.09 0.50 34.19
CA GLY A 21 -23.19 1.16 33.49
C GLY A 21 -22.80 2.39 32.66
N ALA A 22 -21.55 2.84 32.72
CA ALA A 22 -21.03 3.93 31.88
C ALA A 22 -20.42 3.38 30.59
N THR A 23 -20.72 4.03 29.47
CA THR A 23 -20.07 3.77 28.17
C THR A 23 -18.76 4.54 28.09
N ILE A 24 -17.63 3.83 28.07
CA ILE A 24 -16.28 4.40 28.01
C ILE A 24 -15.65 4.00 26.67
N PRO A 25 -14.93 4.91 25.97
CA PRO A 25 -14.17 4.54 24.77
C PRO A 25 -13.19 3.40 25.09
N HIS A 26 -13.08 2.41 24.20
CA HIS A 26 -12.08 1.36 24.38
C HIS A 26 -10.67 2.00 24.52
N PRO A 27 -9.85 1.56 25.48
CA PRO A 27 -8.51 2.11 25.68
C PRO A 27 -7.56 1.78 24.51
N LYS A 28 -7.88 0.75 23.70
CA LYS A 28 -7.16 0.38 22.49
C LYS A 28 -8.10 -0.05 21.36
N PRO A 29 -8.86 0.88 20.76
CA PRO A 29 -9.91 0.54 19.81
C PRO A 29 -9.37 -0.01 18.47
N PHE A 30 -8.05 0.02 18.25
CA PHE A 30 -7.40 -0.41 17.02
C PHE A 30 -6.43 -1.58 17.20
N GLU A 31 -6.31 -2.15 18.41
CA GLU A 31 -5.32 -3.21 18.68
C GLU A 31 -5.61 -4.49 17.89
N GLU A 32 -6.89 -4.83 17.73
CA GLU A 32 -7.31 -5.98 16.94
C GLU A 32 -6.94 -5.79 15.45
N LEU A 33 -7.15 -4.59 14.91
CA LEU A 33 -6.76 -4.24 13.55
C LEU A 33 -5.23 -4.27 13.38
N LEU A 34 -4.49 -3.85 14.41
CA LEU A 34 -3.03 -3.90 14.43
C LEU A 34 -2.53 -5.35 14.44
N ASN A 35 -3.08 -6.19 15.32
CA ASN A 35 -2.73 -7.60 15.43
C ASN A 35 -3.09 -8.35 14.15
N LYS A 36 -4.25 -8.06 13.54
CA LYS A 36 -4.67 -8.64 12.26
C LYS A 36 -3.76 -8.22 11.10
N ARG A 37 -3.29 -6.97 11.12
CA ARG A 37 -2.25 -6.49 10.19
C ARG A 37 -0.91 -7.22 10.40
N GLN A 38 -0.59 -7.58 11.64
CA GLN A 38 0.65 -8.28 12.00
C GLN A 38 0.56 -9.81 11.85
N SER A 39 -0.64 -10.40 11.83
CA SER A 39 -0.84 -11.85 11.93
C SER A 39 -0.81 -12.60 10.58
N SER A 40 -0.43 -11.97 9.48
CA SER A 40 -0.19 -12.69 8.24
C SER A 40 1.20 -13.33 8.27
N GLY A 41 1.26 -14.66 8.35
CA GLY A 41 2.46 -15.49 8.16
C GLY A 41 3.05 -15.42 6.74
N ALA A 42 3.05 -14.24 6.12
CA ALA A 42 3.76 -13.95 4.89
C ALA A 42 5.22 -13.67 5.24
N THR A 43 6.14 -14.42 4.64
CA THR A 43 7.60 -14.31 4.79
C THR A 43 8.19 -13.01 4.20
N GLY A 44 7.40 -11.94 4.12
CA GLY A 44 7.80 -10.62 3.62
C GLY A 44 6.73 -9.56 3.81
N LEU A 45 7.14 -8.28 3.82
CA LEU A 45 6.27 -7.11 3.86
C LEU A 45 5.42 -7.06 2.59
N GLN A 46 4.21 -7.62 2.63
CA GLN A 46 3.29 -7.66 1.49
C GLN A 46 2.01 -6.85 1.75
N VAL A 47 1.44 -6.29 0.69
CA VAL A 47 0.16 -5.59 0.70
C VAL A 47 -0.69 -6.06 -0.48
N ASP A 48 -1.95 -6.41 -0.22
CA ASP A 48 -2.93 -6.74 -1.23
C ASP A 48 -3.80 -5.52 -1.52
N LEU A 49 -3.75 -5.02 -2.76
CA LEU A 49 -4.54 -3.87 -3.22
C LEU A 49 -5.83 -4.30 -3.95
N GLY A 50 -6.19 -5.58 -3.89
CA GLY A 50 -7.34 -6.17 -4.58
C GLY A 50 -7.07 -6.50 -6.04
N TYR A 51 -6.38 -5.64 -6.79
CA TYR A 51 -6.01 -5.87 -8.19
C TYR A 51 -4.64 -6.55 -8.37
N GLN A 52 -3.74 -6.41 -7.40
CA GLN A 52 -2.37 -6.94 -7.41
C GLN A 52 -1.85 -7.04 -5.97
N VAL A 53 -0.99 -8.03 -5.71
CA VAL A 53 -0.28 -8.18 -4.44
C VAL A 53 1.15 -7.67 -4.62
N TYR A 54 1.58 -6.75 -3.76
CA TYR A 54 2.91 -6.16 -3.82
C TYR A 54 3.77 -6.53 -2.62
N GLN A 55 5.05 -6.79 -2.86
CA GLN A 55 6.05 -7.00 -1.82
C GLN A 55 6.98 -5.79 -1.72
N GLY A 56 6.91 -5.09 -0.59
CA GLY A 56 7.77 -3.96 -0.24
C GLY A 56 9.03 -4.37 0.51
N VAL A 57 9.77 -3.37 0.97
CA VAL A 57 10.99 -3.54 1.79
C VAL A 57 10.78 -2.91 3.16
N ALA A 58 10.96 -3.74 4.20
CA ALA A 58 11.04 -3.28 5.58
C ALA A 58 12.51 -2.99 5.94
N ASN A 59 12.79 -1.79 6.44
CA ASN A 59 14.10 -1.41 6.93
C ASN A 59 14.08 -1.36 8.46
N SER A 60 14.74 -2.30 9.12
CA SER A 60 14.76 -2.41 10.58
C SER A 60 15.56 -1.29 11.26
N THR A 61 16.54 -0.71 10.57
CA THR A 61 17.35 0.39 11.10
C THR A 61 16.56 1.69 11.16
N THR A 62 15.73 1.97 10.14
CA THR A 62 14.92 3.20 10.08
C THR A 62 13.49 2.99 10.60
N GLY A 63 13.05 1.74 10.75
CA GLY A 63 11.66 1.39 11.08
C GLY A 63 10.66 1.66 9.94
N LEU A 64 11.15 1.95 8.72
CA LEU A 64 10.30 2.30 7.58
C LEU A 64 9.96 1.09 6.73
N ASN A 65 8.70 1.06 6.28
CA ASN A 65 8.19 0.17 5.26
C ASN A 65 8.06 0.95 3.96
N THR A 66 8.72 0.48 2.90
CA THR A 66 8.77 1.18 1.61
C THR A 66 8.20 0.32 0.49
N PHE A 67 7.41 0.94 -0.39
CA PHE A 67 6.79 0.30 -1.53
C PHE A 67 7.02 1.19 -2.74
N LYS A 68 7.94 0.82 -3.62
CA LYS A 68 8.30 1.63 -4.79
C LYS A 68 7.73 1.03 -6.06
N GLY A 69 7.29 1.85 -7.00
CA GLY A 69 6.84 1.38 -8.31
C GLY A 69 5.44 0.75 -8.30
N ILE A 70 4.54 1.19 -7.42
CA ILE A 70 3.16 0.70 -7.38
C ILE A 70 2.38 1.31 -8.54
N ARG A 71 1.82 0.48 -9.41
CA ARG A 71 1.02 0.94 -10.55
C ARG A 71 -0.35 1.40 -10.07
N PHE A 72 -0.68 2.68 -10.25
CA PHE A 72 -2.00 3.21 -9.87
C PHE A 72 -2.97 3.39 -11.04
N ALA A 73 -2.48 3.27 -12.29
CA ALA A 73 -3.29 3.26 -13.49
C ALA A 73 -2.67 2.38 -14.59
N SER A 74 -3.48 1.96 -15.55
CA SER A 74 -3.00 1.28 -16.76
C SER A 74 -2.05 2.18 -17.58
N PRO A 75 -1.07 1.62 -18.31
CA PRO A 75 -0.15 2.40 -19.12
C PRO A 75 -0.90 3.33 -20.10
N PRO A 76 -0.62 4.64 -20.13
CA PRO A 76 -1.29 5.60 -21.00
C PRO A 76 -0.71 5.59 -22.43
N THR A 77 -0.48 4.40 -22.98
CA THR A 77 0.16 4.19 -24.29
C THR A 77 -0.86 3.73 -25.34
N GLY A 78 -0.49 3.81 -26.63
CA GLY A 78 -1.33 3.36 -27.73
C GLY A 78 -2.68 4.10 -27.75
N SER A 79 -3.79 3.35 -27.73
CA SER A 79 -5.15 3.90 -27.74
C SER A 79 -5.54 4.62 -26.45
N LEU A 80 -4.78 4.44 -25.35
CA LEU A 80 -5.00 5.13 -24.08
C LEU A 80 -4.27 6.47 -24.00
N ARG A 81 -3.46 6.81 -25.02
CA ARG A 81 -2.80 8.12 -25.08
C ARG A 81 -3.83 9.23 -25.22
N TRP A 82 -3.68 10.30 -24.45
CA TRP A 82 -4.60 11.44 -24.39
C TRP A 82 -6.03 11.10 -23.92
N GLN A 83 -6.18 9.97 -23.23
CA GLN A 83 -7.43 9.57 -22.58
C GLN A 83 -7.31 9.72 -21.06
N ALA A 84 -8.46 9.71 -20.38
CA ALA A 84 -8.48 9.64 -18.92
C ALA A 84 -7.80 8.33 -18.43
N PRO A 85 -7.03 8.37 -17.34
CA PRO A 85 -6.41 7.18 -16.78
C PRO A 85 -7.42 6.07 -16.51
N GLN A 86 -7.08 4.85 -16.93
CA GLN A 86 -7.88 3.66 -16.64
C GLN A 86 -7.31 2.94 -15.41
N PRO A 87 -8.14 2.22 -14.63
CA PRO A 87 -7.67 1.41 -13.51
C PRO A 87 -6.54 0.46 -13.91
N PRO A 88 -5.63 0.08 -12.99
CA PRO A 88 -4.61 -0.92 -13.25
C PRO A 88 -5.20 -2.24 -13.74
N ILE A 89 -4.45 -2.93 -14.60
CA ILE A 89 -4.80 -4.30 -14.99
C ILE A 89 -4.72 -5.19 -13.76
N MET A 90 -5.79 -5.96 -13.53
CA MET A 90 -5.81 -6.98 -12.48
C MET A 90 -4.87 -8.11 -12.86
N ASN A 91 -3.87 -8.36 -12.01
CA ASN A 91 -2.96 -9.47 -12.16
C ASN A 91 -2.65 -10.00 -10.77
N ARG A 92 -3.07 -11.22 -10.46
CA ARG A 92 -2.88 -11.85 -9.14
C ARG A 92 -2.21 -13.21 -9.23
N SER A 93 -1.69 -13.58 -10.40
CA SER A 93 -1.01 -14.85 -10.59
C SER A 93 0.36 -14.88 -9.92
N ALA A 94 0.94 -13.71 -9.63
CA ALA A 94 2.23 -13.57 -8.96
C ALA A 94 2.28 -12.31 -8.10
N VAL A 95 3.14 -12.31 -7.08
CA VAL A 95 3.43 -11.12 -6.25
C VAL A 95 4.38 -10.20 -7.00
N ALA A 96 3.99 -8.94 -7.18
CA ALA A 96 4.81 -7.91 -7.80
C ALA A 96 5.83 -7.32 -6.80
N GLN A 97 7.08 -7.15 -7.23
CA GLN A 97 8.12 -6.53 -6.40
C GLN A 97 7.97 -5.01 -6.40
N ALA A 98 7.87 -4.41 -5.21
CA ALA A 98 7.75 -2.98 -4.99
C ALA A 98 9.00 -2.43 -4.27
N ASN A 99 10.18 -2.75 -4.77
CA ASN A 99 11.46 -2.41 -4.13
C ASN A 99 12.32 -1.43 -4.96
N THR A 100 11.94 -1.13 -6.19
CA THR A 100 12.66 -0.25 -7.11
C THR A 100 11.76 0.85 -7.67
N TYR A 101 12.35 2.00 -7.96
CA TYR A 101 11.66 3.05 -8.71
C TYR A 101 11.44 2.58 -10.17
N GLN A 102 10.27 2.90 -10.71
CA GLN A 102 9.94 2.63 -12.11
C GLN A 102 10.29 3.84 -12.99
N SER A 103 10.04 3.69 -14.29
CA SER A 103 10.24 4.74 -15.28
C SER A 103 9.53 6.04 -14.89
N SER A 104 10.25 7.16 -15.05
CA SER A 104 9.67 8.50 -14.93
C SER A 104 8.94 8.87 -16.22
N CYS A 105 7.98 9.81 -16.12
CA CYS A 105 7.27 10.28 -17.29
C CYS A 105 8.19 11.07 -18.23
N PRO A 106 7.90 11.08 -19.54
CA PRO A 106 8.68 11.85 -20.50
C PRO A 106 8.63 13.34 -20.16
N GLN A 107 9.79 13.96 -20.10
CA GLN A 107 9.95 15.37 -19.76
C GLN A 107 11.07 15.98 -20.60
N SER A 108 10.91 17.25 -20.95
CA SER A 108 11.96 18.00 -21.62
C SER A 108 13.18 18.18 -20.71
N PRO A 109 14.38 18.40 -21.27
CA PRO A 109 15.55 18.78 -20.48
C PRO A 109 15.30 20.03 -19.62
N ASP A 110 16.09 20.19 -18.56
CA ASP A 110 16.10 21.42 -17.74
C ASP A 110 16.69 22.61 -18.50
N SER A 111 16.74 23.77 -17.82
CA SER A 111 17.31 25.01 -18.36
C SER A 111 18.82 24.91 -18.67
N SER A 112 19.52 23.89 -18.17
CA SER A 112 20.92 23.62 -18.49
C SER A 112 21.09 22.68 -19.70
N GLY A 113 19.98 22.29 -20.33
CA GLY A 113 19.95 21.35 -21.45
C GLY A 113 20.23 19.91 -21.04
N LYS A 114 20.26 19.61 -19.74
CA LYS A 114 20.45 18.26 -19.22
C LYS A 114 19.09 17.59 -19.04
N PRO A 115 18.96 16.28 -19.34
CA PRO A 115 17.76 15.57 -18.95
C PRO A 115 17.55 15.73 -17.44
N ILE A 116 16.33 16.12 -17.03
CA ILE A 116 15.97 16.43 -15.64
C ILE A 116 16.20 15.23 -14.71
N ASN A 117 16.36 14.02 -15.25
CA ASN A 117 16.69 12.81 -14.52
C ASN A 117 18.03 12.23 -15.01
N THR A 118 19.13 12.60 -14.34
CA THR A 118 20.49 12.14 -14.66
C THR A 118 20.79 10.71 -14.21
N THR A 119 19.83 10.04 -13.54
CA THR A 119 19.99 8.69 -12.99
C THR A 119 19.07 7.64 -13.61
N LEU A 120 18.20 8.02 -14.57
CA LEU A 120 17.27 7.09 -15.20
C LEU A 120 17.29 7.29 -16.71
N ASP A 121 18.06 6.46 -17.39
CA ASP A 121 18.00 6.20 -18.84
C ASP A 121 16.63 5.59 -19.28
N PHE A 122 15.54 5.86 -18.54
CA PHE A 122 14.27 5.14 -18.56
C PHE A 122 13.06 6.08 -18.48
N ALA A 123 13.06 7.20 -19.21
CA ALA A 123 11.83 7.92 -19.45
C ALA A 123 10.92 7.07 -20.35
N SER A 124 9.68 6.82 -19.93
CA SER A 124 8.72 5.99 -20.68
C SER A 124 7.32 6.57 -20.54
N GLU A 125 6.49 6.46 -21.58
CA GLU A 125 5.06 6.77 -21.46
C GLU A 125 4.34 5.82 -20.48
N ASP A 126 4.87 4.61 -20.26
CA ASP A 126 4.45 3.78 -19.12
C ASP A 126 5.12 4.27 -17.83
N CYS A 127 4.53 5.28 -17.19
CA CYS A 127 5.11 5.94 -16.00
C CYS A 127 4.12 6.13 -14.84
N LEU A 128 2.91 5.58 -14.92
CA LEU A 128 1.87 5.80 -13.91
C LEU A 128 2.07 4.93 -12.66
N PHE A 129 3.14 5.23 -11.92
CA PHE A 129 3.54 4.57 -10.69
C PHE A 129 3.66 5.55 -9.51
N LEU A 130 3.45 5.06 -8.28
CA LEU A 130 3.67 5.78 -7.02
C LEU A 130 4.64 5.03 -6.10
N ASN A 131 5.15 5.72 -5.07
CA ASN A 131 6.08 5.18 -4.07
C ASN A 131 5.70 5.60 -2.65
#